data_AF-A0A8H7QSV2-F1
#
_entry.id   AF-A0A8H7QSV2-F1
#
_cell.length_a   1.000
_cell.length_b   1.000
_cell.length_c   1.000
_cell.angle_alpha   90.00
_cell.angle_beta   90.00
_cell.angle_gamma   90.00
#
_symmetry.space_group_name_H-M   'P 1'
#
loop_
_entity.id
_entity.type
_entity.pdbx_description
1 polymer ?
#
loop_
_entity_poly.entity_id
_entity_poly.type
_entity_poly.pdbx_seq_one_letter_code
_entity_poly.pdbx_strand_id
1 'polypeptide(L)'
;MNLFNKTKKTTTEDSSSDTSIPKQQVSIVEEERAMEPTPSYLLPGILVTTLFFLWGFSYGLLDTLNKHFRNVLGISTTETTYMQVAYFGAYFIMSIPASFISRKFGYKKAIIFGLALYVIGAICFYPSAANLSYGGFVASLFVIACGLATLETCANTYITIIGSRKYASLRLNAAQGFNGLASTIAPVVASYAFFGGSEDAGGDLESVKWTYVGVACGVFVIAVLFCFAKIPEVDEERLMAAESEETGEVIRRASLFSPHLLLGAFTQFMYTGAQVALASMFLFYSSEVGHMADSRGSIMLSVGQGCFTVGRFLGAVLLKKFRADYLMAFYAVCAIITNVFIIAMKTPETTYALIILLFFESVMYPTIFALGTKDLGRNHKKGSALIVMGVSGGAVLPPIQAVIHDHTTVNISFVIPLIAYVVVFFYGTIGCRLIKYVDEDLDVNHGVVSLDENNQKQIDQTNSKNL
;
A
#
# COMPACT_ATOMS: atom_id res chain seq x y z
N MET A 1 69.93 52.66 37.14
CA MET A 1 70.14 51.21 36.93
C MET A 1 69.45 50.87 35.61
N ASN A 2 70.05 51.30 34.48
CA ASN A 2 70.91 50.49 33.57
C ASN A 2 70.07 49.41 32.85
N LEU A 3 70.00 49.28 31.51
CA LEU A 3 70.78 49.77 30.37
C LEU A 3 69.96 49.51 29.06
N PHE A 4 69.94 50.49 28.16
CA PHE A 4 70.13 50.43 26.69
C PHE A 4 69.66 49.24 25.82
N ASN A 5 68.90 49.54 24.75
CA ASN A 5 69.27 49.57 23.31
C ASN A 5 68.06 49.21 22.41
N LYS A 6 67.54 50.07 21.52
CA LYS A 6 68.03 50.59 20.21
C LYS A 6 67.93 49.60 19.03
N THR A 7 67.08 49.96 18.06
CA THR A 7 67.16 49.72 16.58
C THR A 7 67.11 48.28 16.00
N LYS A 8 66.15 47.97 15.11
CA LYS A 8 66.25 47.94 13.60
C LYS A 8 65.19 47.01 12.96
N LYS A 9 64.75 47.41 11.74
CA LYS A 9 63.98 46.69 10.69
C LYS A 9 64.29 45.18 10.58
N THR A 10 63.32 44.32 10.23
CA THR A 10 63.04 43.79 8.86
C THR A 10 61.72 42.99 8.78
N THR A 11 61.04 43.15 7.64
CA THR A 11 60.01 42.32 6.96
C THR A 11 59.76 40.88 7.41
N THR A 12 58.47 40.49 7.48
CA THR A 12 57.84 39.51 6.56
C THR A 12 56.31 39.66 6.61
N GLU A 13 55.71 39.69 5.42
CA GLU A 13 54.28 39.60 5.17
C GLU A 13 53.72 38.27 5.70
N ASP A 14 52.53 38.31 6.28
CA ASP A 14 51.60 37.19 6.16
C ASP A 14 50.19 37.76 6.00
N SER A 15 49.65 37.52 4.81
CA SER A 15 48.36 38.00 4.33
C SER A 15 47.22 37.26 5.01
N SER A 16 46.50 37.92 5.92
CA SER A 16 45.14 37.53 6.29
C SER A 16 44.18 37.98 5.17
N SER A 17 43.87 37.06 4.25
CA SER A 17 42.75 37.27 3.32
C SER A 17 41.43 37.00 4.05
N ASP A 18 40.82 38.10 4.43
CA ASP A 18 39.45 38.24 4.91
C ASP A 18 38.49 37.57 3.91
N THR A 19 37.98 36.38 4.23
CA THR A 19 36.86 35.74 3.51
C THR A 19 35.58 35.93 4.30
N SER A 20 35.25 37.19 4.57
CA SER A 20 33.90 37.56 4.98
C SER A 20 33.02 37.56 3.72
N ILE A 21 32.22 36.51 3.56
CA ILE A 21 31.13 36.47 2.57
C ILE A 21 30.23 37.68 2.84
N PRO A 22 29.99 38.57 1.86
CA PRO A 22 29.19 39.77 2.09
C PRO A 22 27.76 39.38 2.45
N LYS A 23 27.29 39.85 3.62
CA LYS A 23 25.95 39.59 4.22
C LYS A 23 24.77 39.79 3.26
N GLN A 24 24.98 40.51 2.16
CA GLN A 24 23.97 40.79 1.15
C GLN A 24 23.70 39.61 0.20
N GLN A 25 24.65 38.68 0.03
CA GLN A 25 24.43 37.43 -0.74
C GLN A 25 23.67 36.38 0.07
N VAL A 26 23.86 36.33 1.40
CA VAL A 26 23.10 35.43 2.28
C VAL A 26 21.63 35.82 2.34
N SER A 27 21.34 37.13 2.41
CA SER A 27 19.95 37.61 2.43
C SER A 27 19.20 37.34 1.13
N ILE A 28 19.86 37.40 -0.04
CA ILE A 28 19.19 37.14 -1.33
C ILE A 28 18.88 35.64 -1.50
N VAL A 29 19.75 34.75 -0.99
CA VAL A 29 19.50 33.29 -1.00
C VAL A 29 18.40 32.90 -0.01
N GLU A 30 18.29 33.59 1.13
CA GLU A 30 17.19 33.38 2.09
C GLU A 30 15.84 33.92 1.57
N GLU A 31 15.84 35.05 0.85
CA GLU A 31 14.62 35.67 0.33
C GLU A 31 14.06 34.93 -0.91
N GLU A 32 14.91 34.35 -1.75
CA GLU A 32 14.49 33.53 -2.90
C GLU A 32 13.99 32.13 -2.49
N ARG A 33 14.36 31.64 -1.30
CA ARG A 33 13.89 30.36 -0.73
C ARG A 33 12.51 30.46 -0.05
N ALA A 34 12.04 31.68 0.22
CA ALA A 34 10.87 31.94 1.07
C ALA A 34 9.51 31.93 0.33
N MET A 35 9.44 31.58 -0.96
CA MET A 35 8.17 31.63 -1.69
C MET A 35 8.04 30.59 -2.82
N GLU A 36 8.41 29.33 -2.58
CA GLU A 36 7.72 28.27 -3.34
C GLU A 36 6.36 28.03 -2.68
N PRO A 37 5.23 28.28 -3.38
CA PRO A 37 3.92 27.97 -2.85
C PRO A 37 3.87 26.48 -2.52
N THR A 38 3.46 26.14 -1.29
CA THR A 38 3.25 24.74 -0.90
C THR A 38 2.48 24.03 -2.03
N PRO A 39 3.07 23.02 -2.69
CA PRO A 39 2.43 22.44 -3.85
C PRO A 39 1.05 21.93 -3.45
N SER A 40 0.01 22.32 -4.19
CA SER A 40 -1.33 21.81 -3.92
C SER A 40 -1.38 20.33 -4.25
N TYR A 41 -1.17 19.49 -3.22
CA TYR A 41 -1.20 18.03 -3.33
C TYR A 41 -2.63 17.46 -3.42
N LEU A 42 -3.65 18.32 -3.43
CA LEU A 42 -5.05 17.93 -3.53
C LEU A 42 -5.34 17.23 -4.87
N LEU A 43 -4.88 17.81 -5.99
CA LEU A 43 -5.14 17.25 -7.31
C LEU A 43 -4.45 15.89 -7.53
N PRO A 44 -3.14 15.71 -7.21
CA PRO A 44 -2.52 14.39 -7.22
C PRO A 44 -3.18 13.39 -6.27
N GLY A 45 -3.62 13.84 -5.08
CA GLY A 45 -4.34 12.98 -4.13
C GLY A 45 -5.68 12.49 -4.65
N ILE A 46 -6.47 13.36 -5.30
CA ILE A 46 -7.75 12.97 -5.94
C ILE A 46 -7.48 11.98 -7.07
N LEU A 47 -6.47 12.23 -7.90
CA LEU A 47 -6.13 11.35 -9.02
C LEU A 47 -5.75 9.94 -8.53
N VAL A 48 -4.88 9.85 -7.52
CA VAL A 48 -4.47 8.56 -6.97
C VAL A 48 -5.63 7.89 -6.21
N THR A 49 -6.49 8.64 -5.53
CA THR A 49 -7.71 8.10 -4.93
C THR A 49 -8.67 7.53 -5.97
N THR A 50 -8.78 8.16 -7.13
CA THR A 50 -9.56 7.63 -8.26
C THR A 50 -8.94 6.33 -8.77
N LEU A 51 -7.62 6.20 -8.75
CA LEU A 51 -6.93 4.96 -9.09
C LEU A 51 -7.30 3.81 -8.13
N PHE A 52 -7.36 4.07 -6.82
CA PHE A 52 -7.83 3.11 -5.81
C PHE A 52 -9.24 2.60 -6.11
N PHE A 53 -10.15 3.49 -6.52
CA PHE A 53 -11.50 3.13 -6.96
C PHE A 53 -11.44 2.26 -8.23
N LEU A 54 -10.75 2.73 -9.27
CA LEU A 54 -10.77 2.08 -10.58
C LEU A 54 -10.17 0.67 -10.56
N TRP A 55 -9.06 0.44 -9.86
CA TRP A 55 -8.56 -0.92 -9.74
C TRP A 55 -9.38 -1.75 -8.75
N GLY A 56 -9.97 -1.15 -7.71
CA GLY A 56 -10.87 -1.87 -6.79
C GLY A 56 -12.08 -2.41 -7.53
N PHE A 57 -12.62 -1.60 -8.45
CA PHE A 57 -13.69 -2.01 -9.35
C PHE A 57 -13.24 -3.16 -10.25
N SER A 58 -12.09 -3.00 -10.91
CA SER A 58 -11.50 -4.04 -11.78
C SER A 58 -11.23 -5.35 -11.02
N TYR A 59 -10.76 -5.26 -9.78
CA TYR A 59 -10.51 -6.40 -8.91
C TYR A 59 -11.81 -7.14 -8.55
N GLY A 60 -12.86 -6.43 -8.14
CA GLY A 60 -14.16 -7.04 -7.84
C GLY A 60 -14.79 -7.72 -9.07
N LEU A 61 -14.59 -7.15 -10.27
CA LEU A 61 -15.00 -7.78 -11.52
C LEU A 61 -14.23 -9.08 -11.78
N LEU A 62 -12.90 -9.04 -11.69
CA LEU A 62 -12.07 -10.23 -11.88
C LEU A 62 -12.42 -11.34 -10.89
N ASP A 63 -12.67 -11.01 -9.62
CA ASP A 63 -13.02 -12.01 -8.61
C ASP A 63 -14.32 -12.75 -8.95
N THR A 64 -15.33 -12.00 -9.41
CA THR A 64 -16.61 -12.56 -9.89
C THR A 64 -16.39 -13.50 -11.09
N LEU A 65 -15.56 -13.09 -12.05
CA LEU A 65 -15.26 -13.87 -13.25
C LEU A 65 -14.43 -15.12 -12.93
N ASN A 66 -13.45 -15.01 -12.03
CA ASN A 66 -12.63 -16.12 -11.57
C ASN A 66 -13.48 -17.20 -10.90
N LYS A 67 -14.47 -16.80 -10.09
CA LYS A 67 -15.41 -17.73 -9.45
C LYS A 67 -16.24 -18.50 -10.47
N HIS A 68 -16.77 -17.82 -11.50
CA HIS A 68 -17.52 -18.48 -12.57
C HIS A 68 -16.62 -19.45 -13.37
N PHE A 69 -15.40 -19.02 -13.69
CA PHE A 69 -14.43 -19.86 -14.41
C PHE A 69 -14.07 -21.13 -13.62
N ARG A 70 -13.90 -21.01 -12.30
CA ARG A 70 -13.71 -22.15 -11.40
C ARG A 70 -14.83 -23.17 -11.51
N ASN A 71 -16.09 -22.70 -11.55
CA ASN A 71 -17.26 -23.57 -11.66
C ASN A 71 -17.33 -24.26 -13.03
N VAL A 72 -17.03 -23.54 -14.11
CA VAL A 72 -17.08 -24.08 -15.49
C VAL A 72 -16.00 -25.13 -15.74
N LEU A 73 -14.78 -24.93 -15.23
CA LEU A 73 -13.68 -25.88 -15.38
C LEU A 73 -13.69 -27.04 -14.38
N GLY A 74 -14.59 -27.03 -13.39
CA GLY A 74 -14.61 -28.04 -12.34
C GLY A 74 -13.33 -28.05 -11.49
N ILE A 75 -12.71 -26.88 -11.27
CA ILE A 75 -11.44 -26.76 -10.56
C ILE A 75 -11.61 -27.23 -9.11
N SER A 76 -10.72 -28.14 -8.69
CA SER A 76 -10.73 -28.68 -7.32
C SER A 76 -10.42 -27.59 -6.27
N THR A 77 -10.78 -27.88 -5.02
CA THR A 77 -10.45 -26.98 -3.89
C THR A 77 -8.95 -26.76 -3.76
N THR A 78 -8.14 -27.81 -3.97
CA THR A 78 -6.67 -27.73 -3.91
C THR A 78 -6.10 -26.81 -4.98
N GLU A 79 -6.59 -26.91 -6.22
CA GLU A 79 -6.18 -26.04 -7.32
C GLU A 79 -6.58 -24.58 -7.07
N THR A 80 -7.76 -24.34 -6.50
CA THR A 80 -8.18 -22.99 -6.09
C THR A 80 -7.23 -22.39 -5.06
N THR A 81 -6.81 -23.19 -4.08
CA THR A 81 -5.82 -22.78 -3.09
C THR A 81 -4.47 -22.46 -3.74
N TYR A 82 -4.02 -23.24 -4.71
CA TYR A 82 -2.78 -22.94 -5.45
C TYR A 82 -2.86 -21.63 -6.26
N MET A 83 -4.01 -21.33 -6.86
CA MET A 83 -4.24 -20.05 -7.52
C MET A 83 -4.13 -18.88 -6.55
N GLN A 84 -4.69 -19.02 -5.35
CA GLN A 84 -4.58 -18.03 -4.29
C GLN A 84 -3.13 -17.85 -3.82
N VAL A 85 -2.39 -18.95 -3.65
CA VAL A 85 -0.96 -18.91 -3.32
C VAL A 85 -0.16 -18.21 -4.42
N ALA A 86 -0.45 -18.46 -5.70
CA ALA A 86 0.19 -17.77 -6.81
C ALA A 86 -0.11 -16.27 -6.80
N TYR A 87 -1.37 -15.90 -6.60
CA TYR A 87 -1.81 -14.50 -6.53
C TYR A 87 -1.10 -13.74 -5.40
N PHE A 88 -1.20 -14.21 -4.16
CA PHE A 88 -0.57 -13.55 -3.01
C PHE A 88 0.96 -13.72 -2.99
N GLY A 89 1.50 -14.79 -3.58
CA GLY A 89 2.93 -15.00 -3.77
C GLY A 89 3.57 -13.97 -4.70
N ALA A 90 2.83 -13.50 -5.71
CA ALA A 90 3.29 -12.42 -6.59
C ALA A 90 3.57 -11.12 -5.82
N TYR A 91 2.80 -10.83 -4.76
CA TYR A 91 3.05 -9.66 -3.90
C TYR A 91 4.41 -9.73 -3.21
N PHE A 92 4.82 -10.90 -2.73
CA PHE A 92 6.12 -11.08 -2.10
C PHE A 92 7.26 -10.84 -3.11
N ILE A 93 7.12 -11.37 -4.32
CA ILE A 93 8.18 -11.32 -5.35
C ILE A 93 8.26 -9.92 -5.98
N MET A 94 7.13 -9.32 -6.29
CA MET A 94 7.07 -8.13 -7.15
C MET A 94 7.22 -6.81 -6.39
N SER A 95 6.93 -6.77 -5.09
CA SER A 95 7.02 -5.53 -4.30
C SER A 95 8.45 -4.95 -4.27
N ILE A 96 9.48 -5.80 -4.19
CA ILE A 96 10.89 -5.34 -4.22
C ILE A 96 11.24 -4.72 -5.59
N PRO A 97 11.05 -5.42 -6.75
CA PRO A 97 11.19 -4.80 -8.07
C PRO A 97 10.39 -3.51 -8.24
N ALA A 98 9.15 -3.46 -7.76
CA ALA A 98 8.30 -2.28 -7.83
C ALA A 98 8.92 -1.08 -7.09
N SER A 99 9.51 -1.28 -5.91
CA SER A 99 10.24 -0.22 -5.20
C SER A 99 11.47 0.26 -5.98
N PHE A 100 12.18 -0.64 -6.66
CA PHE A 100 13.34 -0.28 -7.46
C PHE A 100 12.93 0.59 -8.67
N ILE A 101 11.86 0.20 -9.36
CA ILE A 101 11.32 0.92 -10.51
C ILE A 101 10.83 2.30 -10.07
N SER A 102 10.04 2.40 -9.01
CA SER A 102 9.55 3.68 -8.49
C SER A 102 10.68 4.59 -8.00
N ARG A 103 11.76 4.03 -7.44
CA ARG A 103 12.93 4.83 -7.03
C ARG A 103 13.73 5.35 -8.22
N LYS A 104 13.96 4.53 -9.24
CA LYS A 104 14.79 4.89 -10.40
C LYS A 104 14.05 5.75 -11.43
N PHE A 105 12.78 5.48 -11.64
CA PHE A 105 11.98 6.07 -12.73
C PHE A 105 10.85 6.99 -12.24
N GLY A 106 10.63 7.07 -10.94
CA GLY A 106 9.56 7.86 -10.32
C GLY A 106 8.24 7.11 -10.19
N TYR A 107 7.32 7.67 -9.38
CA TYR A 107 6.02 7.03 -9.08
C TYR A 107 5.17 6.86 -10.33
N LYS A 108 5.11 7.89 -11.19
CA LYS A 108 4.29 7.87 -12.42
C LYS A 108 4.64 6.68 -13.31
N LYS A 109 5.94 6.49 -13.61
CA LYS A 109 6.39 5.40 -14.49
C LYS A 109 6.16 4.02 -13.87
N ALA A 110 6.31 3.91 -12.54
CA ALA A 110 6.03 2.67 -11.83
C ALA A 110 4.52 2.31 -11.83
N ILE A 111 3.64 3.30 -11.65
CA ILE A 111 2.18 3.11 -11.77
C ILE A 111 1.80 2.65 -13.19
N ILE A 112 2.33 3.31 -14.22
CA ILE A 112 2.06 2.93 -15.62
C ILE A 112 2.55 1.49 -15.89
N PHE A 113 3.72 1.13 -15.37
CA PHE A 113 4.24 -0.22 -15.48
C PHE A 113 3.34 -1.27 -14.78
N GLY A 114 2.84 -0.97 -13.58
CA GLY A 114 1.87 -1.84 -12.90
C GLY A 114 0.57 -2.02 -13.69
N LEU A 115 0.03 -0.93 -14.26
CA LEU A 115 -1.15 -0.98 -15.13
C LEU A 115 -0.89 -1.79 -16.41
N ALA A 116 0.30 -1.66 -17.00
CA ALA A 116 0.68 -2.43 -18.19
C ALA A 116 0.73 -3.95 -17.88
N LEU A 117 1.33 -4.34 -16.76
CA LEU A 117 1.33 -5.75 -16.31
C LEU A 117 -0.09 -6.27 -16.10
N TYR A 118 -0.97 -5.45 -15.50
CA TYR A 118 -2.37 -5.81 -15.32
C TYR A 118 -3.06 -6.07 -16.66
N VAL A 119 -2.92 -5.17 -17.63
CA VAL A 119 -3.51 -5.31 -18.97
C VAL A 119 -2.98 -6.55 -19.68
N ILE A 120 -1.67 -6.80 -19.60
CA ILE A 120 -1.05 -7.99 -20.19
C ILE A 120 -1.66 -9.26 -19.59
N GLY A 121 -1.74 -9.35 -18.26
CA GLY A 121 -2.34 -10.50 -17.58
C GLY A 121 -3.82 -10.68 -17.94
N ALA A 122 -4.59 -9.60 -18.03
CA ALA A 122 -5.99 -9.64 -18.42
C ALA A 122 -6.20 -10.09 -19.88
N ILE A 123 -5.34 -9.67 -20.81
CA ILE A 123 -5.36 -10.16 -22.20
C ILE A 123 -4.96 -11.63 -22.26
N CYS A 124 -3.96 -12.06 -21.48
CA CYS A 124 -3.53 -13.46 -21.40
C CYS A 124 -4.62 -14.42 -20.85
N PHE A 125 -5.63 -13.91 -20.14
CA PHE A 125 -6.77 -14.73 -19.75
C PHE A 125 -7.60 -15.21 -20.94
N TYR A 126 -7.72 -14.42 -22.01
CA TYR A 126 -8.49 -14.82 -23.19
C TYR A 126 -7.99 -16.12 -23.83
N PRO A 127 -6.70 -16.28 -24.22
CA PRO A 127 -6.20 -17.54 -24.76
C PRO A 127 -6.18 -18.65 -23.71
N SER A 128 -6.02 -18.32 -22.42
CA SER A 128 -6.08 -19.31 -21.34
C SER A 128 -7.48 -19.93 -21.21
N ALA A 129 -8.52 -19.10 -21.30
CA ALA A 129 -9.92 -19.51 -21.30
C ALA A 129 -10.32 -20.21 -22.61
N ALA A 130 -9.78 -19.78 -23.76
CA ALA A 130 -10.04 -20.42 -25.05
C ALA A 130 -9.49 -21.85 -25.11
N ASN A 131 -8.32 -22.09 -24.50
CA ASN A 131 -7.69 -23.40 -24.46
C ASN A 131 -8.03 -24.23 -23.20
N LEU A 132 -8.91 -23.72 -22.32
CA LEU A 132 -9.27 -24.37 -21.04
C LEU A 132 -8.02 -24.75 -20.21
N SER A 133 -6.97 -23.94 -20.26
CA SER A 133 -5.68 -24.25 -19.63
C SER A 133 -5.61 -23.70 -18.20
N TYR A 134 -5.61 -24.60 -17.21
CA TYR A 134 -5.40 -24.24 -15.81
C TYR A 134 -4.05 -23.52 -15.59
N GLY A 135 -2.96 -24.05 -16.16
CA GLY A 135 -1.62 -23.43 -16.03
C GLY A 135 -1.56 -22.04 -16.67
N GLY A 136 -2.21 -21.84 -17.82
CA GLY A 136 -2.34 -20.52 -18.45
C GLY A 136 -3.13 -19.54 -17.58
N PHE A 137 -4.18 -20.02 -16.92
CA PHE A 137 -4.97 -19.23 -15.97
C PHE A 137 -4.15 -18.78 -14.77
N VAL A 138 -3.42 -19.70 -14.13
CA VAL A 138 -2.53 -19.40 -12.99
C VAL A 138 -1.45 -18.39 -13.40
N ALA A 139 -0.82 -18.58 -14.57
CA ALA A 139 0.20 -17.65 -15.07
C ALA A 139 -0.37 -16.25 -15.34
N SER A 140 -1.56 -16.18 -15.95
CA SER A 140 -2.25 -14.90 -16.21
C SER A 140 -2.60 -14.18 -14.91
N LEU A 141 -3.14 -14.92 -13.94
CA LEU A 141 -3.45 -14.41 -12.60
C LEU A 141 -2.21 -13.91 -11.87
N PHE A 142 -1.08 -14.62 -11.97
CA PHE A 142 0.19 -14.21 -11.39
C PHE A 142 0.70 -12.89 -12.00
N VAL A 143 0.60 -12.72 -13.32
CA VAL A 143 0.99 -11.47 -14.00
C VAL A 143 0.11 -10.29 -13.56
N ILE A 144 -1.21 -10.50 -13.43
CA ILE A 144 -2.11 -9.48 -12.87
C ILE A 144 -1.70 -9.13 -11.44
N ALA A 145 -1.42 -10.13 -10.61
CA ALA A 145 -1.03 -9.93 -9.22
C ALA A 145 0.30 -9.16 -9.09
N CYS A 146 1.26 -9.38 -10.00
CA CYS A 146 2.47 -8.55 -10.11
C CYS A 146 2.14 -7.08 -10.43
N GLY A 147 1.19 -6.85 -11.35
CA GLY A 147 0.68 -5.51 -11.65
C GLY A 147 0.07 -4.84 -10.41
N LEU A 148 -0.81 -5.54 -9.71
CA LEU A 148 -1.46 -5.06 -8.49
C LEU A 148 -0.48 -4.79 -7.36
N ALA A 149 0.48 -5.69 -7.11
CA ALA A 149 1.54 -5.49 -6.13
C ALA A 149 2.37 -4.23 -6.41
N THR A 150 2.64 -3.97 -7.69
CA THR A 150 3.34 -2.76 -8.14
C THR A 150 2.49 -1.50 -7.85
N LEU A 151 1.20 -1.55 -8.17
CA LEU A 151 0.26 -0.46 -7.94
C LEU A 151 0.08 -0.17 -6.46
N GLU A 152 -0.12 -1.18 -5.63
CA GLU A 152 -0.25 -1.04 -4.18
C GLU A 152 1.03 -0.47 -3.57
N THR A 153 2.20 -0.98 -3.98
CA THR A 153 3.49 -0.45 -3.52
C THR A 153 3.60 1.03 -3.88
N CYS A 154 3.24 1.46 -5.09
CA CYS A 154 3.41 2.85 -5.48
C CYS A 154 2.33 3.78 -4.91
N ALA A 155 1.06 3.37 -4.98
CA ALA A 155 -0.08 4.20 -4.64
C ALA A 155 -0.24 4.39 -3.12
N ASN A 156 -0.06 3.33 -2.32
CA ASN A 156 -0.08 3.46 -0.86
C ASN A 156 1.05 4.39 -0.39
N THR A 157 2.27 4.17 -0.92
CA THR A 157 3.42 5.04 -0.66
C THR A 157 3.10 6.49 -1.02
N TYR A 158 2.61 6.74 -2.24
CA TYR A 158 2.32 8.09 -2.71
C TYR A 158 1.28 8.82 -1.86
N ILE A 159 0.16 8.18 -1.49
CA ILE A 159 -0.87 8.80 -0.65
C ILE A 159 -0.36 9.12 0.76
N THR A 160 0.52 8.29 1.31
CA THR A 160 1.10 8.55 2.65
C THR A 160 2.04 9.74 2.67
N ILE A 161 2.80 9.98 1.62
CA ILE A 161 3.80 11.06 1.56
C ILE A 161 3.23 12.41 1.15
N ILE A 162 2.10 12.44 0.43
CA ILE A 162 1.55 13.73 -0.05
C ILE A 162 0.92 14.53 1.09
N GLY A 163 1.63 15.56 1.56
CA GLY A 163 1.20 16.44 2.65
C GLY A 163 1.64 15.97 4.04
N SER A 164 1.13 16.62 5.09
CA SER A 164 1.63 16.46 6.47
C SER A 164 1.68 14.99 6.93
N ARG A 165 2.79 14.60 7.57
CA ARG A 165 3.02 13.25 8.12
C ARG A 165 1.97 12.84 9.15
N LYS A 166 1.46 13.78 9.95
CA LYS A 166 0.45 13.52 10.99
C LYS A 166 -0.84 12.92 10.43
N TYR A 167 -1.23 13.31 9.21
CA TYR A 167 -2.49 12.89 8.58
C TYR A 167 -2.30 11.79 7.53
N ALA A 168 -1.14 11.13 7.48
CA ALA A 168 -0.85 10.07 6.50
C ALA A 168 -1.84 8.89 6.60
N SER A 169 -2.09 8.37 7.81
CA SER A 169 -3.05 7.29 8.03
C SER A 169 -4.47 7.69 7.62
N LEU A 170 -4.87 8.94 7.86
CA LEU A 170 -6.19 9.45 7.47
C LEU A 170 -6.35 9.44 5.95
N ARG A 171 -5.39 10.03 5.23
CA ARG A 171 -5.42 10.08 3.76
C ARG A 171 -5.47 8.69 3.16
N LEU A 172 -4.66 7.78 3.69
CA LEU A 172 -4.61 6.41 3.19
C LEU A 172 -5.91 5.64 3.49
N ASN A 173 -6.49 5.78 4.69
CA ASN A 173 -7.79 5.18 5.00
C ASN A 173 -8.90 5.74 4.10
N ALA A 174 -8.92 7.04 3.84
CA ALA A 174 -9.90 7.66 2.96
C ALA A 174 -9.76 7.14 1.52
N ALA A 175 -8.54 7.10 0.98
CA ALA A 175 -8.28 6.58 -0.36
C ALA A 175 -8.65 5.10 -0.49
N GLN A 176 -8.28 4.28 0.49
CA GLN A 176 -8.64 2.86 0.56
C GLN A 176 -10.14 2.63 0.82
N GLY A 177 -10.86 3.61 1.37
CA GLY A 177 -12.32 3.59 1.45
C GLY A 177 -12.97 3.56 0.06
N PHE A 178 -12.46 4.34 -0.89
CA PHE A 178 -12.91 4.32 -2.28
C PHE A 178 -12.58 2.99 -2.98
N ASN A 179 -11.46 2.36 -2.62
CA ASN A 179 -11.18 1.00 -3.08
C ASN A 179 -12.23 0.00 -2.57
N GLY A 180 -12.56 0.01 -1.27
CA GLY A 180 -13.59 -0.86 -0.70
C GLY A 180 -14.97 -0.64 -1.33
N LEU A 181 -15.33 0.63 -1.57
CA LEU A 181 -16.56 1.00 -2.26
C LEU A 181 -16.63 0.39 -3.66
N ALA A 182 -15.55 0.52 -4.42
CA ALA A 182 -15.47 -0.02 -5.76
C ALA A 182 -15.57 -1.55 -5.79
N SER A 183 -14.88 -2.23 -4.88
CA SER A 183 -14.93 -3.69 -4.74
C SER A 183 -16.31 -4.20 -4.33
N THR A 184 -17.10 -3.39 -3.62
CA THR A 184 -18.48 -3.75 -3.25
C THR A 184 -19.45 -3.54 -4.42
N ILE A 185 -19.25 -2.49 -5.22
CA ILE A 185 -20.11 -2.15 -6.36
C ILE A 185 -19.82 -3.07 -7.58
N ALA A 186 -18.56 -3.43 -7.79
CA ALA A 186 -18.13 -4.16 -8.98
C ALA A 186 -18.87 -5.49 -9.22
N PRO A 187 -18.98 -6.41 -8.24
CA PRO A 187 -19.72 -7.66 -8.42
C PRO A 187 -21.19 -7.43 -8.77
N VAL A 188 -21.83 -6.41 -8.19
CA VAL A 188 -23.23 -6.07 -8.49
C VAL A 188 -23.37 -5.62 -9.93
N VAL A 189 -22.50 -4.70 -10.37
CA VAL A 189 -22.47 -4.24 -11.77
C VAL A 189 -22.17 -5.40 -12.71
N ALA A 190 -21.23 -6.28 -12.36
CA ALA A 190 -20.93 -7.49 -13.14
C ALA A 190 -22.15 -8.41 -13.29
N SER A 191 -22.85 -8.68 -12.19
CA SER A 191 -24.05 -9.53 -12.16
C SER A 191 -25.12 -9.03 -13.12
N TYR A 192 -25.44 -7.73 -13.09
CA TYR A 192 -26.44 -7.15 -13.98
C TYR A 192 -25.96 -6.99 -15.42
N ALA A 193 -24.72 -6.52 -15.63
CA ALA A 193 -24.20 -6.21 -16.96
C ALA A 193 -23.88 -7.47 -17.79
N PHE A 194 -23.43 -8.55 -17.14
CA PHE A 194 -22.95 -9.75 -17.83
C PHE A 194 -23.88 -10.96 -17.68
N PHE A 195 -24.64 -11.05 -16.59
CA PHE A 195 -25.48 -12.21 -16.26
C PHE A 195 -26.99 -11.88 -16.23
N GLY A 196 -27.38 -10.66 -16.66
CA GLY A 196 -28.79 -10.27 -16.79
C GLY A 196 -29.57 -10.24 -15.48
N GLY A 197 -28.88 -10.28 -14.33
CA GLY A 197 -29.52 -10.31 -13.00
C GLY A 197 -30.03 -11.68 -12.53
N SER A 198 -29.69 -12.77 -13.21
CA SER A 198 -30.04 -14.14 -12.82
C SER A 198 -28.81 -15.04 -12.73
N GLU A 199 -28.59 -15.68 -11.58
CA GLU A 199 -27.48 -16.64 -11.37
C GLU A 199 -27.58 -17.87 -12.29
N ASP A 200 -28.78 -18.20 -12.77
CA ASP A 200 -29.05 -19.32 -13.69
C ASP A 200 -28.89 -18.98 -15.17
N ALA A 201 -28.63 -17.71 -15.52
CA ALA A 201 -28.18 -17.37 -16.87
C ALA A 201 -26.73 -17.80 -16.97
N GLY A 202 -26.53 -19.09 -17.27
CA GLY A 202 -25.24 -19.68 -17.60
C GLY A 202 -24.57 -18.84 -18.66
N GLY A 203 -23.76 -17.87 -18.23
CA GLY A 203 -22.97 -17.05 -19.11
C GLY A 203 -22.04 -17.99 -19.84
N ASP A 204 -22.31 -18.16 -21.14
CA ASP A 204 -21.50 -18.99 -22.02
C ASP A 204 -20.02 -18.62 -21.82
N LEU A 205 -19.13 -19.59 -21.94
CA LEU A 205 -17.69 -19.37 -21.78
C LEU A 205 -17.21 -18.23 -22.70
N GLU A 206 -17.91 -18.00 -23.81
CA GLU A 206 -17.74 -16.85 -24.69
C GLU A 206 -18.01 -15.49 -24.00
N SER A 207 -19.09 -15.35 -23.23
CA SER A 207 -19.40 -14.12 -22.48
C SER A 207 -18.25 -13.76 -21.52
N VAL A 208 -17.74 -14.75 -20.80
CA VAL A 208 -16.64 -14.59 -19.84
C VAL A 208 -15.36 -14.10 -20.53
N LYS A 209 -15.02 -14.67 -21.69
CA LYS A 209 -13.85 -14.27 -22.49
C LYS A 209 -13.92 -12.80 -22.90
N TRP A 210 -15.05 -12.36 -23.42
CA TRP A 210 -15.25 -10.96 -23.80
C TRP A 210 -15.26 -10.01 -22.60
N THR A 211 -15.69 -10.48 -21.42
CA THR A 211 -15.59 -9.68 -20.19
C THR A 211 -14.15 -9.42 -19.77
N TYR A 212 -13.26 -10.42 -19.84
CA TYR A 212 -11.82 -10.19 -19.57
C TYR A 212 -11.21 -9.17 -20.53
N VAL A 213 -11.61 -9.19 -21.80
CA VAL A 213 -11.20 -8.17 -22.78
C VAL A 213 -11.75 -6.79 -22.40
N GLY A 214 -13.02 -6.71 -21.98
CA GLY A 214 -13.63 -5.46 -21.50
C GLY A 214 -12.88 -4.87 -20.29
N VAL A 215 -12.52 -5.70 -19.32
CA VAL A 215 -11.69 -5.30 -18.18
C VAL A 215 -10.30 -4.83 -18.64
N ALA A 216 -9.64 -5.56 -19.54
CA ALA A 216 -8.35 -5.16 -20.08
C ALA A 216 -8.41 -3.81 -20.80
N CYS A 217 -9.44 -3.58 -21.61
CA CYS A 217 -9.69 -2.29 -22.27
C CYS A 217 -9.92 -1.18 -21.27
N GLY A 218 -10.72 -1.41 -20.23
CA GLY A 218 -10.96 -0.43 -19.15
C GLY A 218 -9.67 -0.03 -18.46
N VAL A 219 -8.85 -1.00 -18.04
CA VAL A 219 -7.55 -0.73 -17.39
C VAL A 219 -6.56 -0.09 -18.34
N PHE A 220 -6.59 -0.43 -19.62
CA PHE A 220 -5.76 0.22 -20.64
C PHE A 220 -6.12 1.70 -20.81
N VAL A 221 -7.40 2.05 -20.85
CA VAL A 221 -7.84 3.45 -20.88
C VAL A 221 -7.33 4.20 -19.66
N ILE A 222 -7.38 3.59 -18.48
CA ILE A 222 -6.84 4.18 -17.24
C ILE A 222 -5.33 4.39 -17.38
N ALA A 223 -4.58 3.41 -17.89
CA ALA A 223 -3.15 3.54 -18.13
C ALA A 223 -2.82 4.73 -19.06
N VAL A 224 -3.60 4.89 -20.14
CA VAL A 224 -3.47 6.01 -21.08
C VAL A 224 -3.77 7.35 -20.40
N LEU A 225 -4.84 7.44 -19.60
CA LEU A 225 -5.16 8.65 -18.84
C LEU A 225 -4.02 9.04 -17.87
N PHE A 226 -3.39 8.05 -17.23
CA PHE A 226 -2.23 8.26 -16.36
C PHE A 226 -0.97 8.74 -17.10
N CYS A 227 -0.81 8.41 -18.39
CA CYS A 227 0.25 8.97 -19.20
C CYS A 227 0.13 10.49 -19.33
N PHE A 228 -1.09 11.03 -19.39
CA PHE A 228 -1.35 12.47 -19.46
C PHE A 228 -1.41 13.16 -18.10
N ALA A 229 -1.66 12.40 -17.03
CA ALA A 229 -1.71 12.94 -15.69
C ALA A 229 -0.36 13.51 -15.22
N LYS A 230 -0.39 14.69 -14.60
CA LYS A 230 0.76 15.33 -13.98
C LYS A 230 0.84 14.90 -12.52
N ILE A 231 1.62 13.85 -12.25
CA ILE A 231 1.93 13.39 -10.89
C ILE A 231 3.30 13.95 -10.54
N PRO A 232 3.40 14.95 -9.63
CA PRO A 232 4.69 15.46 -9.18
C PRO A 232 5.44 14.35 -8.44
N GLU A 233 6.73 14.24 -8.72
CA GLU A 233 7.61 13.38 -7.96
C GLU A 233 7.81 14.00 -6.56
N VAL A 234 7.71 13.18 -5.53
CA VAL A 234 7.78 13.65 -4.15
C VAL A 234 9.07 13.13 -3.53
N ASP A 235 9.92 14.06 -3.10
CA ASP A 235 11.11 13.77 -2.31
C ASP A 235 10.77 13.93 -0.82
N GLU A 236 10.60 12.80 -0.15
CA GLU A 236 10.18 12.77 1.25
C GLU A 236 11.26 13.29 2.21
N GLU A 237 12.55 13.12 1.90
CA GLU A 237 13.61 13.61 2.77
C GLU A 237 13.62 15.15 2.77
N ARG A 238 13.33 15.77 1.62
CA ARG A 238 13.09 17.22 1.50
C ARG A 238 11.85 17.66 2.29
N LEU A 239 10.74 16.93 2.18
CA LEU A 239 9.52 17.25 2.94
C LEU A 239 9.75 17.14 4.45
N MET A 240 10.48 16.13 4.90
CA MET A 240 10.84 15.96 6.31
C MET A 240 11.74 17.09 6.79
N ALA A 241 12.71 17.53 5.99
CA ALA A 241 13.58 18.65 6.33
C ALA A 241 12.81 19.99 6.41
N ALA A 242 11.95 20.26 5.43
CA ALA A 242 11.10 21.45 5.43
C ALA A 242 10.14 21.49 6.64
N GLU A 243 9.54 20.35 7.00
CA GLU A 243 8.69 20.24 8.19
C GLU A 243 9.51 20.41 9.49
N SER A 244 10.78 20.01 9.51
CA SER A 244 11.71 20.20 10.64
C SER A 244 11.98 21.68 10.87
N GLU A 245 12.22 22.43 9.79
CA GLU A 245 12.43 23.88 9.82
C GLU A 245 11.16 24.63 10.27
N GLU A 246 9.98 24.23 9.79
CA GLU A 246 8.71 24.86 10.16
C GLU A 246 8.31 24.61 11.63
N THR A 247 8.51 23.38 12.11
CA THR A 247 8.08 22.99 13.47
C THR A 247 9.14 23.23 14.55
N GLY A 248 10.40 23.40 14.16
CA GLY A 248 11.54 23.46 15.07
C GLY A 248 11.87 22.12 15.75
N GLU A 249 11.20 21.02 15.38
CA GLU A 249 11.50 19.69 15.89
C GLU A 249 12.63 19.04 15.09
N VAL A 250 13.60 18.42 15.77
CA VAL A 250 14.65 17.64 15.11
C VAL A 250 14.06 16.34 14.58
N ILE A 251 13.80 16.29 13.28
CA ILE A 251 13.32 15.09 12.59
C ILE A 251 14.52 14.29 12.10
N ARG A 252 14.54 12.99 12.41
CA ARG A 252 15.58 12.06 11.93
C ARG A 252 14.99 10.99 11.03
N ARG A 253 15.83 10.46 10.15
CA ARG A 253 15.47 9.36 9.27
C ARG A 253 15.54 8.01 10.00
N ALA A 254 14.52 7.21 9.87
CA ALA A 254 14.50 5.85 10.38
C ALA A 254 15.28 4.87 9.47
N SER A 255 15.90 3.87 10.10
CA SER A 255 16.62 2.81 9.37
C SER A 255 15.67 1.82 8.70
N LEU A 256 16.08 1.25 7.57
CA LEU A 256 15.36 0.13 6.93
C LEU A 256 15.29 -1.13 7.79
N PHE A 257 16.21 -1.27 8.75
CA PHE A 257 16.21 -2.36 9.73
C PHE A 257 15.59 -1.94 11.06
N SER A 258 14.86 -0.83 11.08
CA SER A 258 14.18 -0.39 12.29
C SER A 258 13.11 -1.41 12.69
N PRO A 259 12.98 -1.72 14.00
CA PRO A 259 11.96 -2.64 14.48
C PRO A 259 10.54 -2.24 14.07
N HIS A 260 10.17 -0.96 14.11
CA HIS A 260 8.81 -0.51 13.72
C HIS A 260 8.43 -0.88 12.28
N LEU A 261 9.39 -0.88 11.34
CA LEU A 261 9.16 -1.22 9.93
C LEU A 261 9.08 -2.75 9.75
N LEU A 262 10.04 -3.50 10.32
CA LEU A 262 10.06 -4.95 10.23
C LEU A 262 8.86 -5.59 10.93
N LEU A 263 8.53 -5.10 12.13
CA LEU A 263 7.30 -5.49 12.83
C LEU A 263 6.07 -5.04 12.05
N GLY A 264 6.08 -3.86 11.42
CA GLY A 264 4.98 -3.40 10.57
C GLY A 264 4.73 -4.34 9.38
N ALA A 265 5.79 -4.77 8.69
CA ALA A 265 5.70 -5.76 7.61
C ALA A 265 5.17 -7.11 8.10
N PHE A 266 5.65 -7.59 9.25
CA PHE A 266 5.14 -8.83 9.85
C PHE A 266 3.68 -8.71 10.31
N THR A 267 3.31 -7.59 10.92
CA THR A 267 1.92 -7.30 11.31
C THR A 267 1.03 -7.22 10.09
N GLN A 268 1.49 -6.62 8.99
CA GLN A 268 0.77 -6.59 7.73
C GLN A 268 0.57 -8.01 7.16
N PHE A 269 1.57 -8.89 7.31
CA PHE A 269 1.48 -10.30 6.95
C PHE A 269 0.41 -11.03 7.75
N MET A 270 0.44 -10.91 9.07
CA MET A 270 -0.55 -11.53 9.94
C MET A 270 -1.95 -10.98 9.66
N TYR A 271 -2.11 -9.66 9.58
CA TYR A 271 -3.39 -9.01 9.32
C TYR A 271 -3.98 -9.44 7.97
N THR A 272 -3.20 -9.35 6.89
CA THR A 272 -3.73 -9.64 5.54
C THR A 272 -4.08 -11.12 5.42
N GLY A 273 -3.27 -11.99 6.01
CA GLY A 273 -3.60 -13.41 6.07
C GLY A 273 -4.88 -13.70 6.85
N ALA A 274 -5.10 -13.03 7.98
CA ALA A 274 -6.33 -13.13 8.76
C ALA A 274 -7.57 -12.64 8.02
N GLN A 275 -7.46 -11.48 7.36
CA GLN A 275 -8.54 -10.90 6.56
C GLN A 275 -9.00 -11.88 5.46
N VAL A 276 -8.04 -12.43 4.71
CA VAL A 276 -8.33 -13.37 3.63
C VAL A 276 -8.90 -14.67 4.20
N ALA A 277 -8.33 -15.17 5.30
CA ALA A 277 -8.77 -16.42 5.91
C ALA A 277 -10.19 -16.32 6.49
N LEU A 278 -10.52 -15.19 7.10
CA LEU A 278 -11.87 -14.86 7.54
C LEU A 278 -12.84 -14.84 6.36
N ALA A 279 -12.50 -14.16 5.27
CA ALA A 279 -13.35 -14.10 4.08
C ALA A 279 -13.58 -15.49 3.46
N SER A 280 -12.52 -16.32 3.38
CA SER A 280 -12.61 -17.69 2.86
C SER A 280 -13.49 -18.60 3.74
N MET A 281 -13.43 -18.44 5.07
CA MET A 281 -14.16 -19.28 6.03
C MET A 281 -15.57 -18.78 6.37
N PHE A 282 -15.94 -17.60 5.88
CA PHE A 282 -17.25 -16.98 6.18
C PHE A 282 -18.42 -17.88 5.76
N LEU A 283 -18.38 -18.42 4.53
CA LEU A 283 -19.46 -19.26 4.01
C LEU A 283 -19.54 -20.60 4.74
N PHE A 284 -18.41 -21.24 5.01
CA PHE A 284 -18.35 -22.46 5.81
C PHE A 284 -18.95 -22.24 7.20
N TYR A 285 -18.59 -21.13 7.87
CA TYR A 285 -19.14 -20.80 9.18
C TYR A 285 -20.66 -20.56 9.12
N SER A 286 -21.13 -19.81 8.12
CA SER A 286 -22.55 -19.52 7.93
C SER A 286 -23.40 -20.77 7.66
N SER A 287 -22.82 -21.76 6.97
CA SER A 287 -23.49 -23.03 6.66
C SER A 287 -23.46 -23.99 7.86
N GLU A 288 -22.27 -24.24 8.42
CA GLU A 288 -22.06 -25.25 9.48
C GLU A 288 -22.61 -24.81 10.85
N VAL A 289 -22.42 -23.54 11.23
CA VAL A 289 -22.84 -23.00 12.53
C VAL A 289 -24.15 -22.22 12.39
N GLY A 290 -24.25 -21.41 11.33
CA GLY A 290 -25.42 -20.58 11.06
C GLY A 290 -26.65 -21.35 10.58
N HIS A 291 -26.46 -22.58 10.08
CA HIS A 291 -27.49 -23.38 9.40
C HIS A 291 -28.23 -22.59 8.31
N MET A 292 -27.50 -21.70 7.63
CA MET A 292 -28.03 -20.83 6.60
C MET A 292 -27.77 -21.42 5.22
N ALA A 293 -28.70 -21.19 4.30
CA ALA A 293 -28.47 -21.48 2.89
C ALA A 293 -27.30 -20.64 2.35
N ASP A 294 -26.52 -21.21 1.42
CA ASP A 294 -25.34 -20.57 0.84
C ASP A 294 -25.64 -19.19 0.22
N SER A 295 -26.83 -19.03 -0.38
CA SER A 295 -27.30 -17.75 -0.92
C SER A 295 -27.39 -16.67 0.17
N ARG A 296 -27.96 -17.02 1.33
CA ARG A 296 -28.05 -16.11 2.48
C ARG A 296 -26.68 -15.82 3.08
N GLY A 297 -25.81 -16.83 3.18
CA GLY A 297 -24.42 -16.66 3.63
C GLY A 297 -23.64 -15.71 2.72
N SER A 298 -23.81 -15.83 1.41
CA SER A 298 -23.20 -14.93 0.41
C SER A 298 -23.69 -13.49 0.55
N ILE A 299 -25.00 -13.29 0.72
CA ILE A 299 -25.56 -11.94 0.99
C ILE A 299 -24.97 -11.35 2.27
N MET A 300 -24.83 -12.14 3.34
CA MET A 300 -24.24 -11.68 4.59
C MET A 300 -22.77 -11.31 4.45
N LEU A 301 -21.99 -12.06 3.67
CA LEU A 301 -20.60 -11.71 3.35
C LEU A 301 -20.55 -10.37 2.59
N SER A 302 -21.41 -10.16 1.61
CA SER A 302 -21.50 -8.87 0.89
C SER A 302 -21.87 -7.72 1.82
N VAL A 303 -22.82 -7.91 2.74
CA VAL A 303 -23.14 -6.93 3.79
C VAL A 303 -21.92 -6.66 4.68
N GLY A 304 -21.20 -7.70 5.07
CA GLY A 304 -19.94 -7.62 5.81
C GLY A 304 -18.87 -6.78 5.10
N GLN A 305 -18.69 -6.97 3.79
CA GLN A 305 -17.77 -6.15 2.99
C GLN A 305 -18.24 -4.70 2.84
N GLY A 306 -19.56 -4.47 2.79
CA GLY A 306 -20.15 -3.14 2.89
C GLY A 306 -19.82 -2.47 4.23
N CYS A 307 -20.01 -3.18 5.34
CA CYS A 307 -19.64 -2.71 6.68
C CYS A 307 -18.14 -2.44 6.81
N PHE A 308 -17.28 -3.29 6.24
CA PHE A 308 -15.83 -3.07 6.16
C PHE A 308 -15.51 -1.75 5.43
N THR A 309 -16.18 -1.48 4.31
CA THR A 309 -16.02 -0.23 3.56
C THR A 309 -16.48 0.98 4.36
N VAL A 310 -17.64 0.91 5.01
CA VAL A 310 -18.15 1.97 5.90
C VAL A 310 -17.17 2.21 7.05
N GLY A 311 -16.61 1.13 7.62
CA GLY A 311 -15.59 1.18 8.66
C GLY A 311 -14.35 1.96 8.23
N ARG A 312 -13.90 1.83 6.97
CA ARG A 312 -12.77 2.63 6.44
C ARG A 312 -13.07 4.13 6.41
N PHE A 313 -14.24 4.53 5.90
CA PHE A 313 -14.63 5.94 5.85
C PHE A 313 -14.82 6.52 7.26
N LEU A 314 -15.49 5.79 8.15
CA LEU A 314 -15.66 6.19 9.54
C LEU A 314 -14.30 6.28 10.26
N GLY A 315 -13.43 5.31 10.03
CA GLY A 315 -12.05 5.28 10.50
C GLY A 315 -11.27 6.52 10.06
N ALA A 316 -11.34 6.90 8.79
CA ALA A 316 -10.73 8.12 8.29
C ALA A 316 -11.22 9.38 9.03
N VAL A 317 -12.53 9.47 9.31
CA VAL A 317 -13.10 10.57 10.10
C VAL A 317 -12.59 10.55 11.54
N LEU A 318 -12.51 9.37 12.17
CA LEU A 318 -12.01 9.21 13.54
C LEU A 318 -10.51 9.57 13.64
N LEU A 319 -9.71 9.25 12.63
CA LEU A 319 -8.28 9.61 12.53
C LEU A 319 -8.04 11.11 12.46
N LYS A 320 -9.07 11.94 12.22
CA LYS A 320 -8.94 13.40 12.34
C LYS A 320 -8.77 13.85 13.79
N LYS A 321 -9.39 13.11 14.72
CA LYS A 321 -9.43 13.45 16.16
C LYS A 321 -8.52 12.56 17.00
N PHE A 322 -8.42 11.29 16.66
CA PHE A 322 -7.67 10.30 17.42
C PHE A 322 -6.34 9.98 16.75
N ARG A 323 -5.35 9.64 17.56
CA ARG A 323 -4.05 9.15 17.07
C ARG A 323 -4.22 7.76 16.43
N ALA A 324 -3.50 7.54 15.34
CA ALA A 324 -3.62 6.34 14.53
C ALA A 324 -3.23 5.04 15.26
N ASP A 325 -2.18 5.09 16.10
CA ASP A 325 -1.70 3.96 16.90
C ASP A 325 -2.77 3.48 17.89
N TYR A 326 -3.36 4.40 18.66
CA TYR A 326 -4.41 4.08 19.63
C TYR A 326 -5.73 3.65 18.97
N LEU A 327 -6.12 4.29 17.86
CA LEU A 327 -7.35 3.91 17.16
C LEU A 327 -7.24 2.48 16.61
N MET A 328 -6.10 2.13 16.00
CA MET A 328 -5.84 0.78 15.52
C MET A 328 -5.81 -0.24 16.66
N ALA A 329 -5.16 0.09 17.79
CA ALA A 329 -5.16 -0.78 18.96
C ALA A 329 -6.59 -1.02 19.50
N PHE A 330 -7.44 0.01 19.54
CA PHE A 330 -8.85 -0.13 19.92
C PHE A 330 -9.61 -1.06 18.96
N TYR A 331 -9.47 -0.85 17.65
CA TYR A 331 -10.10 -1.72 16.64
C TYR A 331 -9.60 -3.17 16.77
N ALA A 332 -8.31 -3.38 17.05
CA ALA A 332 -7.74 -4.71 17.29
C ALA A 332 -8.30 -5.38 18.54
N VAL A 333 -8.50 -4.65 19.65
CA VAL A 333 -9.15 -5.19 20.86
C VAL A 333 -10.59 -5.62 20.56
N CYS A 334 -11.36 -4.78 19.86
CA CYS A 334 -12.72 -5.13 19.46
C CYS A 334 -12.73 -6.37 18.56
N ALA A 335 -11.83 -6.46 17.58
CA ALA A 335 -11.68 -7.62 16.72
C ALA A 335 -11.31 -8.89 17.52
N ILE A 336 -10.39 -8.80 18.48
CA ILE A 336 -10.03 -9.92 19.37
C ILE A 336 -11.25 -10.39 20.16
N ILE A 337 -11.99 -9.48 20.79
CA ILE A 337 -13.18 -9.83 21.60
C ILE A 337 -14.24 -10.50 20.72
N THR A 338 -14.55 -9.91 19.57
CA THR A 338 -15.52 -10.48 18.63
C THR A 338 -15.06 -11.84 18.10
N ASN A 339 -13.77 -12.01 17.83
CA ASN A 339 -13.23 -13.29 17.36
C ASN A 339 -13.23 -14.37 18.46
N VAL A 340 -12.89 -14.03 19.70
CA VAL A 340 -13.05 -14.93 20.85
C VAL A 340 -14.51 -15.38 21.01
N PHE A 341 -15.45 -14.46 20.80
CA PHE A 341 -16.88 -14.80 20.80
C PHE A 341 -17.25 -15.78 19.67
N ILE A 342 -16.72 -15.60 18.45
CA ILE A 342 -16.91 -16.52 17.30
C ILE A 342 -16.38 -17.93 17.59
N ILE A 343 -15.24 -18.02 18.27
CA ILE A 343 -14.62 -19.30 18.65
C ILE A 343 -15.43 -19.98 19.76
N ALA A 344 -15.86 -19.22 20.78
CA ALA A 344 -16.51 -19.75 21.97
C ALA A 344 -17.99 -20.12 21.74
N MET A 345 -18.71 -19.32 20.96
CA MET A 345 -20.15 -19.48 20.76
C MET A 345 -20.43 -20.33 19.52
N LYS A 346 -21.38 -21.27 19.66
CA LYS A 346 -21.78 -22.21 18.60
C LYS A 346 -23.25 -22.06 18.21
N THR A 347 -23.82 -20.89 18.42
CA THR A 347 -25.23 -20.64 18.07
C THR A 347 -25.33 -19.98 16.69
N PRO A 348 -26.43 -20.18 15.94
CA PRO A 348 -26.60 -19.62 14.60
C PRO A 348 -26.41 -18.11 14.52
N GLU A 349 -26.79 -17.38 15.58
CA GLU A 349 -26.68 -15.93 15.69
C GLU A 349 -25.22 -15.46 15.72
N THR A 350 -24.28 -16.34 16.08
CA THR A 350 -22.84 -16.03 16.10
C THR A 350 -22.33 -15.66 14.70
N THR A 351 -23.01 -16.11 13.63
CA THR A 351 -22.68 -15.75 12.24
C THR A 351 -22.69 -14.22 12.02
N TYR A 352 -23.58 -13.48 12.69
CA TYR A 352 -23.62 -12.01 12.59
C TYR A 352 -22.38 -11.33 13.21
N ALA A 353 -21.68 -12.00 14.13
CA ALA A 353 -20.44 -11.49 14.71
C ALA A 353 -19.32 -11.37 13.66
N LEU A 354 -19.35 -12.16 12.57
CA LEU A 354 -18.39 -12.05 11.47
C LEU A 354 -18.49 -10.70 10.73
N ILE A 355 -19.70 -10.15 10.61
CA ILE A 355 -19.93 -8.81 10.03
C ILE A 355 -19.30 -7.73 10.90
N ILE A 356 -19.47 -7.86 12.22
CA ILE A 356 -18.87 -6.96 13.21
C ILE A 356 -17.34 -7.07 13.16
N LEU A 357 -16.81 -8.29 13.02
CA LEU A 357 -15.38 -8.53 12.92
C LEU A 357 -14.77 -7.86 11.68
N LEU A 358 -15.41 -8.01 10.50
CA LEU A 358 -15.04 -7.31 9.27
C LEU A 358 -15.05 -5.79 9.45
N PHE A 359 -16.05 -5.23 10.14
CA PHE A 359 -16.05 -3.80 10.43
C PHE A 359 -14.81 -3.35 11.19
N PHE A 360 -14.35 -4.12 12.19
CA PHE A 360 -13.15 -3.78 12.95
C PHE A 360 -11.83 -4.04 12.21
N GLU A 361 -11.79 -4.91 11.20
CA GLU A 361 -10.61 -5.07 10.35
C GLU A 361 -10.35 -3.85 9.46
N SER A 362 -11.41 -3.12 9.09
CA SER A 362 -11.43 -2.08 8.06
C SER A 362 -10.22 -1.13 8.04
N VAL A 363 -9.86 -0.58 9.20
CA VAL A 363 -8.84 0.48 9.34
C VAL A 363 -7.43 -0.05 9.54
N MET A 364 -7.26 -1.36 9.76
CA MET A 364 -5.97 -1.90 10.19
C MET A 364 -4.93 -1.84 9.07
N TYR A 365 -5.20 -2.34 7.85
CA TYR A 365 -4.24 -2.31 6.73
C TYR A 365 -3.69 -0.89 6.49
N PRO A 366 -4.52 0.14 6.25
CA PRO A 366 -3.99 1.46 5.90
C PRO A 366 -3.23 2.09 7.08
N THR A 367 -3.64 1.76 8.31
CA THR A 367 -3.00 2.31 9.51
C THR A 367 -1.67 1.63 9.81
N ILE A 368 -1.57 0.30 9.66
CA ILE A 368 -0.32 -0.46 9.75
C ILE A 368 0.68 0.08 8.73
N PHE A 369 0.23 0.25 7.46
CA PHE A 369 1.08 0.78 6.40
C PHE A 369 1.62 2.17 6.77
N ALA A 370 0.75 3.13 7.07
CA ALA A 370 1.17 4.48 7.38
C ALA A 370 2.06 4.60 8.63
N LEU A 371 1.83 3.77 9.66
CA LEU A 371 2.66 3.73 10.86
C LEU A 371 4.00 3.03 10.63
N GLY A 372 4.02 1.95 9.84
CA GLY A 372 5.22 1.17 9.58
C GLY A 372 6.17 1.82 8.58
N THR A 373 5.66 2.70 7.72
CA THR A 373 6.49 3.51 6.83
C THR A 373 6.86 4.88 7.43
N LYS A 374 6.64 5.11 8.73
CA LYS A 374 6.83 6.43 9.31
C LYS A 374 8.32 6.83 9.32
N ASP A 375 8.59 8.09 8.96
CA ASP A 375 9.91 8.73 9.06
C ASP A 375 11.03 8.05 8.25
N LEU A 376 10.71 7.41 7.12
CA LEU A 376 11.72 6.69 6.32
C LEU A 376 12.49 7.57 5.33
N GLY A 377 11.98 8.75 4.96
CA GLY A 377 12.67 9.68 4.05
C GLY A 377 13.02 9.01 2.72
N ARG A 378 14.28 9.08 2.26
CA ARG A 378 14.72 8.38 1.02
C ARG A 378 14.43 6.87 0.98
N ASN A 379 14.28 6.25 2.15
CA ASN A 379 14.05 4.81 2.27
C ASN A 379 12.57 4.43 2.16
N HIS A 380 11.66 5.38 2.09
CA HIS A 380 10.22 5.13 2.15
C HIS A 380 9.71 4.21 1.05
N LYS A 381 10.18 4.38 -0.19
CA LYS A 381 9.86 3.48 -1.32
C LYS A 381 10.24 2.02 -1.02
N LYS A 382 11.40 1.80 -0.37
CA LYS A 382 11.88 0.46 -0.01
C LYS A 382 11.13 -0.11 1.19
N GLY A 383 10.91 0.69 2.23
CA GLY A 383 10.17 0.26 3.42
C GLY A 383 8.72 -0.06 3.09
N SER A 384 8.09 0.75 2.24
CA SER A 384 6.74 0.49 1.72
C SER A 384 6.64 -0.85 1.01
N ALA A 385 7.62 -1.20 0.17
CA ALA A 385 7.66 -2.52 -0.45
C ALA A 385 7.77 -3.65 0.57
N LEU A 386 8.55 -3.50 1.66
CA LEU A 386 8.59 -4.51 2.72
C LEU A 386 7.22 -4.71 3.37
N ILE A 387 6.44 -3.64 3.58
CA ILE A 387 5.07 -3.76 4.09
C ILE A 387 4.15 -4.44 3.07
N VAL A 388 4.22 -4.06 1.78
CA VAL A 388 3.39 -4.69 0.74
C VAL A 388 3.77 -6.15 0.51
N MET A 389 5.03 -6.56 0.70
CA MET A 389 5.40 -7.98 0.74
C MET A 389 4.61 -8.74 1.80
N GLY A 390 4.25 -8.09 2.91
CA GLY A 390 3.38 -8.65 3.93
C GLY A 390 2.04 -9.13 3.40
N VAL A 391 1.50 -8.54 2.31
CA VAL A 391 0.23 -9.00 1.69
C VAL A 391 0.25 -10.51 1.34
N SER A 392 1.44 -11.08 1.13
CA SER A 392 1.65 -12.53 0.96
C SER A 392 1.14 -13.41 2.10
N GLY A 393 0.82 -12.86 3.28
CA GLY A 393 0.13 -13.60 4.35
C GLY A 393 -1.19 -14.25 3.88
N GLY A 394 -1.85 -13.68 2.88
CA GLY A 394 -3.03 -14.25 2.21
C GLY A 394 -2.77 -15.58 1.47
N ALA A 395 -1.51 -15.91 1.17
CA ALA A 395 -1.11 -17.23 0.65
C ALA A 395 -0.92 -18.28 1.74
N VAL A 396 -0.68 -17.86 3.00
CA VAL A 396 -0.15 -18.74 4.05
C VAL A 396 -1.20 -19.04 5.10
N LEU A 397 -1.87 -18.02 5.65
CA LEU A 397 -2.81 -18.19 6.75
C LEU A 397 -4.11 -18.90 6.35
N PRO A 398 -4.73 -18.61 5.18
CA PRO A 398 -5.97 -19.29 4.78
C PRO A 398 -5.82 -20.81 4.62
N PRO A 399 -4.77 -21.35 3.96
CA PRO A 399 -4.55 -22.79 3.92
C PRO A 399 -4.35 -23.42 5.30
N ILE A 400 -3.62 -22.74 6.21
CA ILE A 400 -3.45 -23.22 7.59
C ILE A 400 -4.80 -23.28 8.30
N GLN A 401 -5.64 -22.25 8.15
CA GLN A 401 -6.97 -22.22 8.72
C GLN A 401 -7.86 -23.34 8.15
N ALA A 402 -7.80 -23.58 6.84
CA ALA A 402 -8.53 -24.67 6.18
C ALA A 402 -8.14 -26.05 6.73
N VAL A 403 -6.85 -26.32 6.91
CA VAL A 403 -6.39 -27.59 7.50
C VAL A 403 -6.91 -27.77 8.94
N ILE A 404 -6.96 -26.69 9.75
CA ILE A 404 -7.53 -26.77 11.09
C ILE A 404 -9.03 -27.04 11.03
N HIS A 405 -9.75 -26.41 10.09
CA HIS A 405 -11.17 -26.65 9.85
C HIS A 405 -11.43 -28.13 9.49
N ASP A 406 -10.67 -28.68 8.55
CA ASP A 406 -10.79 -30.09 8.12
C ASP A 406 -10.61 -31.11 9.26
N HIS A 407 -9.78 -30.79 10.26
CA HIS A 407 -9.48 -31.68 11.38
C HIS A 407 -10.27 -31.40 12.66
N THR A 408 -11.00 -30.28 12.75
CA THR A 408 -11.68 -29.87 13.98
C THR A 408 -13.09 -29.36 13.70
N THR A 409 -13.33 -28.05 13.83
CA THR A 409 -14.59 -27.36 13.55
C THR A 409 -14.26 -26.00 12.98
N VAL A 410 -15.19 -25.42 12.23
CA VAL A 410 -15.00 -24.09 11.66
C VAL A 410 -14.75 -23.05 12.75
N ASN A 411 -15.41 -23.12 13.92
CA ASN A 411 -15.18 -22.20 15.05
C ASN A 411 -13.74 -22.21 15.54
N ILE A 412 -13.13 -23.39 15.73
CA ILE A 412 -11.76 -23.50 16.24
C ILE A 412 -10.75 -22.95 15.21
N SER A 413 -11.05 -23.08 13.91
CA SER A 413 -10.19 -22.55 12.84
C SER A 413 -9.94 -21.03 12.98
N PHE A 414 -10.88 -20.29 13.58
CA PHE A 414 -10.75 -18.84 13.83
C PHE A 414 -9.66 -18.47 14.87
N VAL A 415 -9.00 -19.45 15.49
CA VAL A 415 -7.76 -19.22 16.26
C VAL A 415 -6.66 -18.57 15.41
N ILE A 416 -6.62 -18.85 14.11
CA ILE A 416 -5.64 -18.27 13.18
C ILE A 416 -5.81 -16.74 13.07
N PRO A 417 -6.99 -16.20 12.70
CA PRO A 417 -7.20 -14.76 12.72
C PRO A 417 -7.08 -14.17 14.13
N LEU A 418 -7.39 -14.91 15.20
CA LEU A 418 -7.23 -14.41 16.57
C LEU A 418 -5.77 -14.09 16.89
N ILE A 419 -4.85 -15.00 16.58
CA ILE A 419 -3.40 -14.78 16.76
C ILE A 419 -2.95 -13.55 15.97
N ALA A 420 -3.44 -13.39 14.74
CA ALA A 420 -3.10 -12.24 13.93
C ALA A 420 -3.56 -10.91 14.54
N TYR A 421 -4.79 -10.82 15.05
CA TYR A 421 -5.27 -9.59 15.69
C TYR A 421 -4.51 -9.27 16.98
N VAL A 422 -4.05 -10.27 17.73
CA VAL A 422 -3.15 -10.07 18.87
C VAL A 422 -1.83 -9.43 18.42
N VAL A 423 -1.27 -9.87 17.30
CA VAL A 423 -0.08 -9.25 16.69
C VAL A 423 -0.36 -7.79 16.27
N VAL A 424 -1.53 -7.51 15.69
CA VAL A 424 -1.94 -6.13 15.35
C VAL A 424 -2.06 -5.25 16.59
N PHE A 425 -2.65 -5.78 17.67
CA PHE A 425 -2.78 -5.07 18.94
C PHE A 425 -1.41 -4.75 19.55
N PHE A 426 -0.49 -5.72 19.58
CA PHE A 426 0.89 -5.50 20.03
C PHE A 426 1.59 -4.42 19.20
N TYR A 427 1.41 -4.43 17.88
CA TYR A 427 1.99 -3.43 17.00
C TYR A 427 1.43 -2.03 17.25
N GLY A 428 0.11 -1.90 17.40
CA GLY A 428 -0.54 -0.61 17.66
C GLY A 428 -0.21 0.01 19.02
N THR A 429 0.18 -0.81 20.01
CA THR A 429 0.51 -0.33 21.36
C THR A 429 2.00 -0.08 21.56
N ILE A 430 2.85 -0.99 21.08
CA ILE A 430 4.30 -0.99 21.32
C ILE A 430 5.06 -0.97 20.01
N GLY A 431 4.78 -1.90 19.08
CA GLY A 431 5.63 -2.16 17.91
C GLY A 431 5.88 -0.95 17.02
N CYS A 432 4.84 -0.14 16.75
CA CYS A 432 4.96 1.05 15.90
C CYS A 432 5.81 2.17 16.50
N ARG A 433 6.12 2.13 17.80
CA ARG A 433 6.91 3.14 18.51
C ARG A 433 8.40 2.80 18.58
N LEU A 434 8.78 1.57 18.21
CA LEU A 434 10.16 1.08 18.25
C LEU A 434 10.95 1.56 17.02
N ILE A 435 11.11 2.89 16.91
CA ILE A 435 11.81 3.53 15.81
C ILE A 435 13.29 3.65 16.15
N LYS A 436 14.14 3.07 15.30
CA LYS A 436 15.58 3.21 15.32
C LYS A 436 15.98 4.21 14.23
N TYR A 437 16.34 5.39 14.68
CA TYR A 437 16.86 6.45 13.81
C TYR A 437 18.32 6.20 13.44
N VAL A 438 18.72 6.70 12.29
CA VAL A 438 20.13 6.77 11.87
C VAL A 438 20.70 8.08 12.42
N ASP A 439 21.98 8.08 12.82
CA ASP A 439 22.69 9.27 13.32
C ASP A 439 23.16 10.21 12.21
N GLU A 440 22.50 10.17 11.05
CA GLU A 440 22.75 11.08 9.93
C GLU A 440 21.67 12.17 9.94
N ASP A 441 22.10 13.42 9.76
CA ASP A 441 21.19 14.52 9.48
C ASP A 441 20.47 14.29 8.15
N LEU A 442 19.29 14.92 7.99
CA LEU A 442 18.53 14.84 6.75
C LEU A 442 19.34 15.51 5.63
N ASP A 443 19.98 14.71 4.78
CA ASP A 443 20.77 15.23 3.66
C ASP A 443 19.84 15.57 2.48
N VAL A 444 19.55 16.87 2.35
CA VAL A 444 18.65 17.45 1.34
C VAL A 444 19.31 17.53 -0.05
N ASN A 445 20.64 17.28 -0.16
CA ASN A 445 21.42 17.52 -1.37
C ASN A 445 21.47 16.35 -2.37
N HIS A 446 20.80 15.23 -2.10
CA HIS A 446 20.82 14.05 -2.98
C HIS A 446 20.25 14.25 -4.39
N GLY A 447 19.61 15.38 -4.68
CA GLY A 447 19.10 15.73 -6.01
C GLY A 447 19.93 16.77 -6.79
N VAL A 448 20.85 17.50 -6.13
CA VAL A 448 21.55 18.65 -6.73
C VAL A 448 22.80 18.21 -7.51
N VAL A 449 23.43 17.10 -7.10
CA VAL A 449 24.68 16.60 -7.70
C VAL A 449 24.54 16.29 -9.21
N SER A 450 23.34 15.90 -9.68
CA SER A 450 23.15 15.56 -11.10
C SER A 450 23.05 16.76 -12.06
N LEU A 451 22.72 17.95 -11.54
CA LEU A 451 22.67 19.18 -12.32
C LEU A 451 23.99 19.95 -12.22
N ASP A 452 24.58 19.98 -11.03
CA ASP A 452 25.88 20.65 -10.83
C ASP A 452 27.02 19.89 -11.51
N GLU A 453 27.07 18.56 -11.51
CA GLU A 453 28.13 17.85 -12.26
C GLU A 453 28.05 18.07 -13.78
N ASN A 454 26.84 18.29 -14.34
CA ASN A 454 26.68 18.56 -15.76
C ASN A 454 26.98 20.03 -16.10
N ASN A 455 26.65 20.97 -15.21
CA ASN A 455 27.04 22.37 -15.37
C ASN A 455 28.55 22.55 -15.17
N GLN A 456 29.17 21.89 -14.17
CA GLN A 456 30.62 21.94 -13.95
C GLN A 456 31.35 21.34 -15.16
N LYS A 457 30.90 20.19 -15.70
CA LYS A 457 31.49 19.59 -16.90
C LYS A 457 31.29 20.45 -18.17
N GLN A 458 30.19 21.18 -18.29
CA GLN A 458 29.99 22.13 -19.40
C GLN A 458 30.85 23.39 -19.25
N ILE A 459 31.04 23.90 -18.03
CA ILE A 459 31.90 25.05 -17.76
C ILE A 459 33.37 24.69 -17.99
N ASP A 460 33.81 23.51 -17.55
CA ASP A 460 35.19 23.02 -17.76
C ASP A 460 35.48 22.72 -19.25
N GLN A 461 34.50 22.19 -19.99
CA GLN A 461 34.63 22.02 -21.45
C GLN A 461 34.63 23.33 -22.24
N THR A 462 33.98 24.37 -21.72
CA THR A 462 33.97 25.70 -22.35
C THR A 462 35.27 26.45 -22.07
N ASN A 463 35.84 26.30 -20.88
CA ASN A 463 37.12 26.90 -20.51
C ASN A 463 38.33 26.21 -21.17
N SER A 464 38.26 24.90 -21.42
CA SER A 464 39.31 24.17 -22.17
C SER A 464 39.33 24.45 -23.68
N LYS A 465 38.31 25.12 -24.23
CA LYS A 465 38.26 25.52 -25.65
C LYS A 465 38.71 26.97 -25.91
N ASN A 466 38.94 27.74 -24.84
CA ASN A 466 39.34 29.14 -24.89
C ASN A 466 40.76 29.40 -24.36
N LEU A 467 41.54 28.34 -24.15
CA LEU A 467 43.00 28.30 -23.94
C LEU A 467 43.61 27.48 -25.08
#